data_AF-A0A1F7RQA2-F1
#
_entry.id   AF-A0A1F7RQA2-F1
#
_cell.length_a   1.000
_cell.length_b   1.000
_cell.length_c   1.000
_cell.angle_alpha   90.00
_cell.angle_beta   90.00
_cell.angle_gamma   90.00
#
_symmetry.space_group_name_H-M   'P 1'
#
loop_
_entity.id
_entity.type
_entity.pdbx_description
1 polymer ?
#
loop_
_entity_poly.entity_id
_entity_poly.type
_entity_poly.pdbx_seq_one_letter_code
_entity_poly.pdbx_strand_id
1 'polypeptide(L)' 'MVDTTTKVQDALKIALEKEKASYKFYKKAAETVNDPGAKKMFSFLAKEEEKHINMLEEEYDKNILQEM' A
#
# COMPACT_ATOMS: atom_id res chain seq x y z
N MET A 1 1.10 27.63 -15.83
CA MET A 1 2.00 26.90 -14.91
C MET A 1 1.34 25.56 -14.65
N VAL A 2 1.99 24.45 -15.00
CA VAL A 2 1.45 23.11 -14.72
C VAL A 2 1.75 22.84 -13.26
N ASP A 3 0.71 22.87 -12.43
CA ASP A 3 0.78 22.56 -11.02
C ASP A 3 1.37 21.15 -10.86
N THR A 4 2.59 21.08 -10.35
CA THR A 4 3.34 19.82 -10.25
C THR A 4 2.95 19.05 -8.98
N THR A 5 2.38 19.76 -8.01
CA THR A 5 2.02 19.25 -6.68
C THR A 5 0.76 18.36 -6.71
N THR A 6 -0.23 18.70 -7.55
CA THR A 6 -1.42 17.85 -7.77
C THR A 6 -1.05 16.45 -8.28
N LYS A 7 0.04 16.31 -9.05
CA LYS A 7 0.47 15.01 -9.59
C LYS A 7 1.04 14.06 -8.53
N VAL A 8 1.72 14.57 -7.51
CA VAL A 8 2.35 13.74 -6.48
C VAL A 8 1.29 13.14 -5.56
N GLN A 9 0.33 13.95 -5.12
CA GLN A 9 -0.78 13.47 -4.30
C GLN A 9 -1.62 12.42 -5.03
N ASP A 10 -1.90 12.62 -6.32
CA ASP A 10 -2.64 11.65 -7.12
C ASP A 10 -1.85 10.34 -7.31
N ALA A 11 -0.53 10.43 -7.51
CA ALA A 11 0.34 9.25 -7.58
C ALA A 11 0.35 8.48 -6.25
N LEU A 12 0.42 9.17 -5.12
CA LEU A 12 0.37 8.56 -3.78
C LEU A 12 -0.98 7.88 -3.52
N LYS A 13 -2.10 8.50 -3.92
CA LYS A 13 -3.43 7.86 -3.84
C LYS A 13 -3.49 6.57 -4.66
N ILE A 14 -3.04 6.61 -5.91
CA ILE A 14 -3.02 5.44 -6.78
C ILE A 14 -2.14 4.33 -6.18
N ALA A 15 -0.98 4.68 -5.62
CA ALA A 15 -0.12 3.72 -4.94
C ALA A 15 -0.81 3.11 -3.72
N LEU A 16 -1.42 3.93 -2.85
CA LEU A 16 -2.17 3.46 -1.68
C LEU A 16 -3.31 2.50 -2.04
N GLU A 17 -4.07 2.80 -3.09
CA GLU A 17 -5.14 1.92 -3.56
C GLU A 17 -4.60 0.57 -4.03
N LYS A 18 -3.47 0.57 -4.75
CA LYS A 18 -2.79 -0.65 -5.18
C LYS A 18 -2.29 -1.46 -4.00
N GLU A 19 -1.61 -0.85 -3.04
CA GLU A 19 -1.09 -1.60 -1.89
C GLU A 19 -2.23 -2.15 -1.02
N LYS A 20 -3.32 -1.40 -0.84
CA LYS A 20 -4.53 -1.89 -0.14
C LYS A 20 -5.17 -3.07 -0.87
N ALA A 21 -5.15 -3.08 -2.20
CA ALA A 21 -5.63 -4.22 -2.99
C ALA A 21 -4.70 -5.45 -2.86
N SER A 22 -3.39 -5.25 -2.98
CA SER A 22 -2.37 -6.30 -2.82
C SER A 22 -2.40 -6.92 -1.41
N TYR A 23 -2.51 -6.10 -0.37
CA TYR A 23 -2.67 -6.55 1.02
C TYR A 23 -3.87 -7.49 1.16
N LYS A 24 -5.04 -7.09 0.67
CA LYS A 24 -6.27 -7.90 0.72
C LYS A 24 -6.10 -9.20 -0.06
N PHE A 25 -5.46 -9.13 -1.23
CA PHE A 25 -5.19 -10.30 -2.06
C PHE A 25 -4.30 -11.30 -1.33
N TYR A 26 -3.14 -10.88 -0.80
CA TYR A 26 -2.22 -11.78 -0.11
C TYR A 26 -2.78 -12.31 1.21
N LYS A 27 -3.50 -11.48 1.97
CA LYS A 27 -4.22 -11.93 3.16
C LYS A 27 -5.22 -13.02 2.82
N LYS A 28 -6.01 -12.83 1.75
CA LYS A 28 -6.97 -13.83 1.30
C LYS A 28 -6.28 -15.10 0.80
N ALA A 29 -5.21 -14.96 0.02
CA ALA A 29 -4.42 -16.08 -0.46
C ALA A 29 -3.90 -16.94 0.70
N ALA A 30 -3.35 -16.31 1.74
CA ALA A 30 -2.86 -16.98 2.96
C ALA A 30 -3.96 -17.76 3.71
N GLU A 31 -5.22 -17.30 3.67
CA GLU A 31 -6.37 -18.00 4.25
C GLU A 31 -6.83 -19.20 3.40
N THR A 32 -6.64 -19.14 2.08
CA THR A 32 -7.15 -20.14 1.13
C THR A 32 -6.22 -21.30 0.84
N VAL A 33 -4.90 -21.12 1.00
CA VAL A 33 -3.94 -22.18 0.69
C VAL A 33 -3.75 -23.16 1.84
N ASN A 34 -3.62 -24.44 1.50
CA ASN A 34 -3.38 -25.51 2.46
C ASN A 34 -1.89 -25.75 2.73
N ASP A 35 -1.02 -25.43 1.76
CA ASP A 35 0.42 -25.59 1.92
C ASP A 35 0.97 -24.62 2.97
N PRO A 36 1.64 -25.11 4.04
CA PRO A 36 2.18 -24.26 5.09
C PRO A 36 3.23 -23.26 4.60
N GLY A 37 4.03 -23.63 3.59
CA GLY A 37 5.03 -22.75 2.98
C GLY A 37 4.37 -21.58 2.25
N ALA A 38 3.38 -21.87 1.41
CA ALA A 38 2.59 -20.87 0.69
C ALA A 38 1.85 -19.94 1.67
N LYS A 39 1.25 -20.50 2.72
CA LYS A 39 0.58 -19.70 3.77
C LYS A 39 1.54 -18.74 4.44
N LYS A 40 2.75 -19.19 4.78
CA LYS A 40 3.80 -18.36 5.37
C LYS A 40 4.25 -17.26 4.41
N MET A 41 4.46 -17.60 3.14
CA MET A 41 4.85 -16.65 2.08
C MET A 41 3.79 -15.57 1.89
N PHE A 42 2.52 -15.93 1.71
CA PHE A 42 1.45 -14.94 1.52
C PHE A 42 1.22 -14.09 2.77
N SER A 43 1.33 -14.68 3.97
CA SER A 43 1.26 -13.91 5.22
C SER A 43 2.41 -12.91 5.35
N PHE A 44 3.61 -13.28 4.87
CA PHE A 44 4.75 -12.38 4.82
C PHE A 44 4.51 -11.23 3.84
N LEU A 45 4.08 -11.53 2.61
CA LEU A 45 3.78 -10.51 1.61
C LEU A 45 2.69 -9.54 2.08
N ALA A 46 1.61 -10.04 2.68
CA ALA A 46 0.58 -9.18 3.27
C ALA A 46 1.16 -8.23 4.34
N LYS A 47 2.11 -8.68 5.16
CA LYS A 47 2.76 -7.81 6.15
C LYS A 47 3.70 -6.77 5.52
N GLU A 48 4.35 -7.10 4.41
CA GLU A 48 5.15 -6.11 3.67
C GLU A 48 4.26 -5.03 3.07
N GLU A 49 3.12 -5.39 2.46
CA GLU A 49 2.19 -4.37 1.93
C GLU A 49 1.57 -3.50 3.03
N GLU A 50 1.32 -4.05 4.22
CA GLU A 50 0.89 -3.26 5.37
C GLU A 50 1.93 -2.18 5.75
N LYS A 51 3.23 -2.53 5.71
CA LYS A 51 4.30 -1.53 5.94
C LYS A 51 4.34 -0.48 4.83
N HIS A 52 4.20 -0.89 3.57
CA HIS A 52 4.18 0.04 2.44
C HIS A 52 2.99 1.01 2.54
N ILE A 53 1.81 0.53 2.91
CA ILE A 53 0.63 1.36 3.15
C ILE A 53 0.95 2.42 4.22
N ASN A 54 1.47 2.02 5.38
CA ASN A 54 1.79 2.96 6.44
C ASN A 54 2.80 4.03 5.98
N MET A 55 3.86 3.63 5.26
CA MET A 55 4.85 4.58 4.71
C MET A 55 4.21 5.55 3.71
N LEU A 56 3.32 5.07 2.84
CA LEU A 56 2.64 5.90 1.86
C LEU A 56 1.61 6.84 2.50
N GLU A 57 0.92 6.40 3.56
CA GLU A 57 0.00 7.26 4.33
C GLU A 57 0.78 8.38 5.04
N GLU A 58 1.90 8.06 5.69
CA GLU A 58 2.78 9.06 6.30
C GLU A 58 3.31 10.08 5.27
N GLU A 59 3.69 9.62 4.07
CA GLU A 59 4.19 10.49 3.02
C GLU A 59 3.08 11.36 2.42
N TYR A 60 1.88 10.80 2.26
CA TYR A 60 0.70 11.53 1.81
C TYR A 60 0.34 12.66 2.77
N ASP A 61 0.31 12.37 4.08
CA ASP A 61 0.02 13.36 5.12
C ASP A 61 1.06 14.49 5.14
N LYS A 62 2.36 14.17 5.00
CA LYS A 62 3.42 15.19 4.90
C LYS A 62 3.26 16.09 3.67
N ASN A 63 2.94 15.51 2.51
CA ASN A 63 2.76 16.27 1.27
C ASN A 63 1.52 17.17 1.32
N ILE A 64 0.46 16.78 2.05
CA ILE A 64 -0.69 17.66 2.29
C ILE A 64 -0.35 18.81 3.24
N LEU A 65 0.42 18.55 4.31
CA LEU A 65 0.75 19.57 5.30
C LEU A 65 1.77 20.62 4.81
N GLN A 66 2.55 20.34 3.75
CA GLN A 66 3.44 21.34 3.14
C GLN A 66 2.72 22.37 2.26
N GLU A 67 1.43 22.17 1.96
CA GLU A 67 0.62 23.10 1.16
C GLU A 67 -0.26 24.04 2.01
N MET A 68 -0.27 23.89 3.34
CA MET A 68 -0.98 24.78 4.29
C MET A 68 -0.08 25.90 4.82
#